data_AF-A0A0J6YWB1-F1
#
_entry.id   AF-A0A0J6YWB1-F1
#
_cell.length_a   1.000
_cell.length_b   1.000
_cell.length_c   1.000
_cell.angle_alpha   90.00
_cell.angle_beta   90.00
_cell.angle_gamma   90.00
#
_symmetry.space_group_name_H-M   'P 1'
#
loop_
_entity.id
_entity.type
_entity.pdbx_description
1 polymer ?
#
loop_
_entity_poly.entity_id
_entity_poly.type
_entity_poly.pdbx_seq_one_letter_code
_entity_poly.pdbx_strand_id
1 'polypeptide(L)'
;MRKKIVFQLFSLTFLLCCMIIAAIFFGQMYVMKYLYIDKEKENVQKQLQRYYTFYEAHKQDENTLQRKELSYANQQGIMIARLDKEANIKKLPSGDHYIKTVDKNDSSRSSKVVFNNLINAKKDMDPNFSILITSLLNKTTKLAIMDTVSKRSNKDIVIPTTLRIKGYDGNFVAPTYYQIDKYMMSGAKNGMKVFSKEESEKYYFLEGIVTEINFPVYFNSKMNNTLYSNEVFANRILQFQSEWISDKVKLQGDEWVQNEISIDGIKYLETIKPLMQNGQVNEFIYTLSSLQPITKVTDVMSDYYIYYSICADSIAGCMFILFKNYYQTITKN
;
A
#
# COMPACT_ATOMS: atom_id res chain seq x y z
N MET A 1 13.65 12.75 64.05
CA MET A 1 14.69 12.92 63.00
C MET A 1 14.78 11.75 62.01
N ARG A 2 14.88 10.48 62.45
CA ARG A 2 15.06 9.32 61.54
C ARG A 2 13.98 9.16 60.44
N LYS A 3 12.68 9.35 60.74
CA LYS A 3 11.60 9.24 59.74
C LYS A 3 11.71 10.25 58.58
N LYS A 4 12.18 11.48 58.85
CA LYS A 4 12.33 12.54 57.84
C LYS A 4 13.48 12.23 56.87
N ILE A 5 14.59 11.72 57.41
CA ILE A 5 15.75 11.28 56.63
C ILE A 5 15.39 10.08 55.76
N VAL A 6 14.70 9.07 56.32
CA VAL A 6 14.25 7.89 55.58
C VAL A 6 13.29 8.26 54.45
N PHE A 7 12.34 9.17 54.71
CA PHE A 7 11.39 9.63 53.69
C PHE A 7 12.07 10.47 52.59
N GLN A 8 13.05 11.31 52.94
CA GLN A 8 13.85 12.06 51.96
C GLN A 8 14.67 11.13 51.08
N LEU A 9 15.29 10.09 51.66
CA LEU A 9 16.06 9.09 50.92
C LEU A 9 15.16 8.30 49.95
N PHE A 10 13.97 7.89 50.42
CA PHE A 10 12.97 7.18 49.61
C PHE A 10 12.42 8.04 48.47
N SER A 11 12.12 9.31 48.73
CA SER A 11 11.65 10.24 47.70
C SER A 11 12.72 10.47 46.62
N LEU A 12 13.99 10.57 47.03
CA LEU A 12 15.12 10.72 46.11
C LEU A 12 15.28 9.48 45.21
N THR A 13 15.22 8.27 45.77
CA THR A 13 15.29 7.03 44.96
C THR A 13 14.07 6.84 44.07
N PHE A 14 12.86 7.20 44.52
CA PHE A 14 11.66 7.16 43.70
C PHE A 14 11.76 8.11 42.51
N LEU A 15 12.15 9.37 42.75
CA LEU A 15 12.26 10.40 41.71
C LEU A 15 13.38 10.05 40.72
N LEU A 16 14.49 9.47 41.20
CA LEU A 16 15.54 8.91 40.35
C LEU A 16 15.00 7.79 39.45
N CYS A 17 14.25 6.84 40.01
CA CYS A 17 13.69 5.74 39.23
C CYS A 17 12.75 6.28 38.14
N CYS A 18 11.90 7.27 38.47
CA CYS A 18 11.07 7.96 37.50
C CYS A 18 11.90 8.67 36.41
N MET A 19 13.01 9.33 36.76
CA MET A 19 13.90 9.96 35.78
C MET A 19 14.58 8.95 34.86
N ILE A 20 15.03 7.82 35.39
CA ILE A 20 15.64 6.75 34.59
C ILE A 20 14.59 6.17 33.62
N ILE A 21 13.39 5.85 34.12
CA ILE A 21 12.30 5.35 33.28
C ILE A 21 11.94 6.37 32.19
N ALA A 22 11.84 7.65 32.55
CA ALA A 22 11.58 8.72 31.58
C ALA A 22 12.69 8.81 30.52
N ALA A 23 13.96 8.79 30.92
CA ALA A 23 15.09 8.83 30.01
C ALA A 23 15.12 7.63 29.06
N ILE A 24 14.82 6.41 29.56
CA ILE A 24 14.68 5.21 28.73
C ILE A 24 13.55 5.39 27.74
N PHE A 25 12.38 5.86 28.19
CA PHE A 25 11.21 6.02 27.33
C PHE A 25 11.43 7.07 26.23
N PHE A 26 11.98 8.23 26.60
CA PHE A 26 12.32 9.29 25.64
C PHE A 26 13.45 8.85 24.69
N GLY A 27 14.46 8.14 25.19
CA GLY A 27 15.54 7.57 24.39
C GLY A 27 15.01 6.56 23.36
N GLN A 28 14.17 5.62 23.79
CA GLN A 28 13.51 4.67 22.91
C GLN A 28 12.66 5.38 21.85
N MET A 29 11.88 6.40 22.24
CA MET A 29 11.07 7.16 21.30
C MET A 29 11.90 7.93 20.27
N TYR A 30 12.99 8.58 20.70
CA TYR A 30 13.87 9.34 19.81
C TYR A 30 14.57 8.44 18.79
N VAL A 31 15.15 7.33 19.25
CA VAL A 31 15.81 6.35 18.38
C VAL A 31 14.82 5.74 17.40
N MET A 32 13.62 5.36 17.88
CA MET A 32 12.59 4.79 17.02
C MET A 32 12.14 5.76 15.93
N LYS A 33 11.88 7.01 16.29
CA LYS A 33 11.33 7.99 15.37
C LYS A 33 12.37 8.48 14.35
N TYR A 34 13.60 8.74 14.79
CA TYR A 34 14.59 9.42 13.96
C TYR A 34 15.61 8.46 13.35
N LEU A 35 16.12 7.48 14.10
CA LEU A 35 17.17 6.61 13.57
C LEU A 35 16.60 5.41 12.82
N TYR A 36 15.59 4.75 13.38
CA TYR A 36 15.03 3.54 12.75
C TYR A 36 14.30 3.86 11.44
N ILE A 37 13.36 4.82 11.47
CA ILE A 37 12.53 5.12 10.29
C ILE A 37 13.38 5.61 9.12
N ASP A 38 14.34 6.52 9.36
CA ASP A 38 15.16 7.07 8.27
C ASP A 38 16.14 6.04 7.71
N LYS A 39 16.75 5.20 8.58
CA LYS A 39 17.60 4.08 8.15
C LYS A 39 16.79 3.04 7.36
N GLU A 40 15.55 2.76 7.75
CA GLU A 40 14.70 1.81 7.01
C GLU A 40 14.26 2.37 5.66
N LYS A 41 13.94 3.67 5.55
CA LYS A 41 13.68 4.30 4.24
C LYS A 41 14.88 4.20 3.31
N GLU A 42 16.08 4.51 3.81
CA GLU A 42 17.32 4.40 3.03
C GLU A 42 17.58 2.95 2.60
N ASN A 43 17.35 1.99 3.49
CA ASN A 43 17.44 0.56 3.19
C ASN A 43 16.45 0.17 2.08
N VAL A 44 15.17 0.51 2.22
CA VAL A 44 14.15 0.25 1.20
C VAL A 44 14.57 0.86 -0.14
N GLN A 45 15.02 2.12 -0.18
CA GLN A 45 15.49 2.76 -1.40
C GLN A 45 16.65 2.01 -2.07
N LYS A 46 17.66 1.58 -1.29
CA LYS A 46 18.78 0.77 -1.80
C LYS A 46 18.29 -0.56 -2.37
N GLN A 47 17.37 -1.23 -1.69
CA GLN A 47 16.80 -2.50 -2.15
C GLN A 47 15.97 -2.33 -3.42
N LEU A 48 15.18 -1.24 -3.53
CA LEU A 48 14.40 -0.91 -4.70
C LEU A 48 15.26 -0.55 -5.91
N GLN A 49 16.39 0.15 -5.70
CA GLN A 49 17.35 0.40 -6.76
C GLN A 49 17.95 -0.90 -7.31
N ARG A 50 18.30 -1.84 -6.43
CA ARG A 50 18.77 -3.18 -6.83
C ARG A 50 17.70 -3.96 -7.58
N TYR A 51 16.44 -3.88 -7.14
CA TYR A 51 15.32 -4.49 -7.83
C TYR A 51 15.16 -3.88 -9.22
N TYR A 52 15.28 -2.56 -9.37
CA TYR A 52 15.14 -1.90 -10.66
C TYR A 52 16.21 -2.33 -11.67
N THR A 53 17.48 -2.41 -11.24
CA THR A 53 18.55 -2.96 -12.09
C THR A 53 18.23 -4.41 -12.51
N PHE A 54 17.71 -5.22 -11.60
CA PHE A 54 17.29 -6.59 -11.91
C PHE A 54 16.11 -6.62 -12.89
N TYR A 55 15.14 -5.73 -12.72
CA TYR A 55 13.98 -5.56 -13.59
C TYR A 55 14.41 -5.24 -15.02
N GLU A 56 15.28 -4.25 -15.21
CA GLU A 56 15.77 -3.86 -16.54
C GLU A 56 16.46 -5.02 -17.26
N ALA A 57 17.24 -5.82 -16.53
CA ALA A 57 17.91 -7.00 -17.07
C ALA A 57 16.97 -8.16 -17.43
N HIS A 58 15.78 -8.24 -16.81
CA HIS A 58 14.84 -9.37 -16.95
C HIS A 58 13.45 -8.94 -17.42
N LYS A 59 13.31 -7.77 -18.05
CA LYS A 59 12.02 -7.17 -18.43
C LYS A 59 11.09 -8.06 -19.26
N GLN A 60 11.63 -9.08 -19.93
CA GLN A 60 10.87 -10.04 -20.74
C GLN A 60 10.59 -11.37 -20.00
N ASP A 61 11.25 -11.65 -18.89
CA ASP A 61 11.07 -12.88 -18.11
C ASP A 61 10.18 -12.64 -16.88
N GLU A 62 8.88 -12.66 -17.15
CA GLU A 62 7.84 -12.47 -16.15
C GLU A 62 7.93 -13.44 -14.96
N ASN A 63 8.31 -14.70 -15.20
CA ASN A 63 8.37 -15.71 -14.13
C ASN A 63 9.55 -15.45 -13.20
N THR A 64 10.67 -14.98 -13.75
CA THR A 64 11.84 -14.57 -12.96
C THR A 64 11.57 -13.30 -12.16
N LEU A 65 10.89 -12.33 -12.75
CA LEU A 65 10.46 -11.11 -12.03
C LEU A 65 9.51 -11.43 -10.87
N GLN A 66 8.47 -12.24 -11.10
CA GLN A 66 7.53 -12.64 -10.05
C GLN A 66 8.20 -13.39 -8.89
N ARG A 67 9.14 -14.30 -9.19
CA ARG A 67 9.93 -15.00 -8.16
C ARG A 67 10.77 -14.02 -7.35
N LYS A 68 11.35 -13.01 -7.99
CA LYS A 68 12.12 -11.97 -7.32
C LYS A 68 11.24 -11.11 -6.41
N GLU A 69 10.07 -10.69 -6.88
CA GLU A 69 9.09 -9.90 -6.10
C GLU A 69 8.64 -10.66 -4.85
N LEU A 70 8.36 -11.96 -4.99
CA LEU A 70 8.01 -12.82 -3.86
C LEU A 70 9.17 -12.95 -2.84
N SER A 71 10.41 -13.05 -3.32
CA SER A 71 11.61 -13.05 -2.46
C SER A 71 11.76 -11.74 -1.69
N TYR A 72 11.51 -10.59 -2.31
CA TYR A 72 11.52 -9.28 -1.63
C TYR A 72 10.46 -9.18 -0.55
N ALA A 73 9.23 -9.65 -0.83
CA ALA A 73 8.18 -9.66 0.16
C ALA A 73 8.53 -10.55 1.38
N ASN A 74 9.03 -11.75 1.12
CA ASN A 74 9.33 -12.74 2.16
C ASN A 74 10.60 -12.42 2.96
N GLN A 75 11.65 -11.90 2.32
CA GLN A 75 12.96 -11.70 2.95
C GLN A 75 13.19 -10.27 3.41
N GLN A 76 12.63 -9.28 2.70
CA GLN A 76 12.88 -7.87 2.97
C GLN A 76 11.65 -7.13 3.52
N GLY A 77 10.47 -7.75 3.49
CA GLY A 77 9.21 -7.09 3.88
C GLY A 77 8.82 -5.97 2.91
N ILE A 78 9.28 -6.04 1.67
CA ILE A 78 8.98 -5.06 0.61
C ILE A 78 8.08 -5.75 -0.40
N MET A 79 6.81 -5.35 -0.43
CA MET A 79 5.84 -5.86 -1.40
C MET A 79 5.97 -5.05 -2.68
N ILE A 80 6.15 -5.72 -3.82
CA ILE A 80 6.39 -5.08 -5.12
C ILE A 80 5.36 -5.60 -6.13
N ALA A 81 4.72 -4.69 -6.84
CA ALA A 81 3.79 -4.99 -7.93
C ALA A 81 4.17 -4.18 -9.16
N ARG A 82 4.17 -4.84 -10.32
CA ARG A 82 4.26 -4.17 -11.61
C ARG A 82 2.86 -3.90 -12.12
N LEU A 83 2.56 -2.63 -12.40
CA LEU A 83 1.25 -2.19 -12.85
C LEU A 83 1.33 -1.67 -14.29
N ASP A 84 0.25 -1.83 -15.04
CA ASP A 84 0.10 -1.30 -16.40
C ASP A 84 -0.27 0.19 -16.40
N LYS A 85 -0.51 0.76 -17.58
CA LYS A 85 -0.92 2.17 -17.79
C LYS A 85 -2.20 2.57 -17.05
N GLU A 86 -3.09 1.62 -16.77
CA GLU A 86 -4.34 1.83 -16.02
C GLU A 86 -4.16 1.47 -14.52
N ALA A 87 -2.92 1.25 -14.08
CA ALA A 87 -2.56 0.79 -12.75
C ALA A 87 -3.16 -0.59 -12.38
N ASN A 88 -3.47 -1.44 -13.37
CA ASN A 88 -3.80 -2.85 -13.10
C ASN A 88 -2.53 -3.66 -12.88
N ILE A 89 -2.54 -4.63 -11.97
CA ILE A 89 -1.45 -5.60 -11.82
C ILE A 89 -1.23 -6.28 -13.18
N LYS A 90 -0.04 -6.11 -13.75
CA LYS A 90 0.29 -6.49 -15.12
C LYS A 90 0.21 -8.00 -15.34
N LYS A 91 0.60 -8.78 -14.34
CA LYS A 91 0.53 -10.25 -14.39
C LYS A 91 0.41 -10.84 -13.01
N LEU A 92 -0.65 -11.60 -12.79
CA LEU A 92 -0.86 -12.36 -11.56
C LEU A 92 -0.29 -13.79 -11.69
N PRO A 93 0.17 -14.41 -10.59
CA PRO A 93 0.56 -15.83 -10.59
C PRO A 93 -0.57 -16.77 -11.01
N SER A 94 -1.82 -16.38 -10.77
CA SER A 94 -3.03 -17.11 -11.15
C SER A 94 -3.50 -16.86 -12.59
N GLY A 95 -2.79 -16.01 -13.35
CA GLY A 95 -3.25 -15.51 -14.65
C GLY A 95 -4.15 -14.27 -14.53
N ASP A 96 -4.39 -13.61 -15.68
CA ASP A 96 -5.20 -12.39 -15.75
C ASP A 96 -6.70 -12.69 -15.61
N HIS A 97 -7.41 -11.86 -14.86
CA HIS A 97 -8.87 -11.93 -14.68
C HIS A 97 -9.55 -10.83 -15.49
N TYR A 98 -10.38 -11.21 -16.45
CA TYR A 98 -11.00 -10.26 -17.35
C TYR A 98 -12.29 -10.75 -18.00
N ILE A 99 -13.04 -9.79 -18.55
CA ILE A 99 -14.16 -10.02 -19.46
C ILE A 99 -13.84 -9.27 -20.75
N LYS A 100 -13.87 -9.95 -21.91
CA LYS A 100 -13.88 -9.27 -23.21
C LYS A 100 -15.31 -9.10 -23.66
N THR A 101 -15.62 -7.89 -24.07
CA THR A 101 -16.93 -7.51 -24.57
C THR A 101 -16.80 -6.89 -25.95
N VAL A 102 -17.85 -7.07 -26.74
CA VAL A 102 -18.10 -6.30 -27.96
C VAL A 102 -19.34 -5.46 -27.72
N ASP A 103 -19.31 -4.18 -28.08
CA ASP A 103 -20.45 -3.28 -27.90
C ASP A 103 -21.68 -3.85 -28.63
N LYS A 104 -22.83 -3.81 -27.96
CA LYS A 104 -24.07 -4.38 -28.46
C LYS A 104 -24.56 -3.70 -29.75
N ASN A 105 -24.26 -2.41 -29.90
CA ASN A 105 -24.72 -1.59 -31.03
C ASN A 105 -23.62 -1.38 -32.08
N ASP A 106 -22.34 -1.59 -31.72
CA ASP A 106 -21.21 -1.44 -32.62
C ASP A 106 -20.19 -2.59 -32.46
N SER A 107 -20.26 -3.57 -33.36
CA SER A 107 -19.39 -4.74 -33.30
C SER A 107 -17.90 -4.47 -33.56
N SER A 108 -17.56 -3.28 -34.06
CA SER A 108 -16.17 -2.85 -34.24
C SER A 108 -15.52 -2.40 -32.92
N ARG A 109 -16.33 -2.08 -31.91
CA ARG A 109 -15.88 -1.62 -30.60
C ARG A 109 -15.82 -2.79 -29.63
N SER A 110 -14.63 -3.10 -29.16
CA SER A 110 -14.39 -4.14 -28.17
C SER A 110 -13.54 -3.63 -27.02
N SER A 111 -13.81 -4.11 -25.81
CA SER A 111 -13.05 -3.74 -24.62
C SER A 111 -12.69 -4.99 -23.80
N LYS A 112 -11.46 -5.01 -23.28
CA LYS A 112 -11.03 -5.92 -22.22
C LYS A 112 -11.25 -5.23 -20.88
N VAL A 113 -12.25 -5.68 -20.14
CA VAL A 113 -12.54 -5.23 -18.79
C VAL A 113 -11.66 -6.03 -17.83
N VAL A 114 -10.74 -5.37 -17.13
CA VAL A 114 -9.72 -6.02 -16.28
C VAL A 114 -10.12 -5.97 -14.81
N PHE A 115 -10.01 -7.11 -14.12
CA PHE A 115 -10.39 -7.29 -12.71
C PHE A 115 -9.20 -7.71 -11.82
N ASN A 116 -7.96 -7.63 -12.33
CA ASN A 116 -6.76 -8.09 -11.64
C ASN A 116 -6.57 -7.48 -10.24
N ASN A 117 -6.92 -6.21 -10.04
CA ASN A 117 -6.81 -5.59 -8.72
C ASN A 117 -7.96 -5.99 -7.81
N LEU A 118 -9.19 -6.02 -8.34
CA LEU A 118 -10.42 -6.29 -7.58
C LEU A 118 -10.44 -7.70 -6.97
N ILE A 119 -10.01 -8.71 -7.73
CA ILE A 119 -10.06 -10.11 -7.29
C ILE A 119 -9.19 -10.39 -6.05
N ASN A 120 -8.18 -9.56 -5.82
CA ASN A 120 -7.22 -9.72 -4.74
C ASN A 120 -7.65 -8.98 -3.46
N ALA A 121 -8.49 -7.95 -3.58
CA ALA A 121 -9.05 -7.18 -2.46
C ALA A 121 -10.30 -7.86 -1.86
N LYS A 122 -10.12 -9.07 -1.31
CA LYS A 122 -11.21 -10.00 -0.95
C LYS A 122 -12.24 -9.46 0.05
N LYS A 123 -11.84 -8.56 0.95
CA LYS A 123 -12.71 -8.03 2.01
C LYS A 123 -13.92 -7.27 1.47
N ASP A 124 -13.79 -6.70 0.27
CA ASP A 124 -14.79 -5.82 -0.31
C ASP A 124 -15.54 -6.49 -1.47
N MET A 125 -15.40 -7.80 -1.66
CA MET A 125 -16.06 -8.51 -2.74
C MET A 125 -17.51 -8.85 -2.40
N ASP A 126 -18.42 -8.10 -3.02
CA ASP A 126 -19.88 -8.25 -2.95
C ASP A 126 -20.32 -9.70 -3.31
N PRO A 127 -21.19 -10.36 -2.53
CA PRO A 127 -21.82 -11.63 -2.91
C PRO A 127 -22.43 -11.63 -4.32
N ASN A 128 -23.02 -10.51 -4.76
CA ASN A 128 -23.57 -10.34 -6.10
C ASN A 128 -22.50 -10.53 -7.17
N PHE A 129 -21.26 -10.11 -6.92
CA PHE A 129 -20.16 -10.25 -7.89
C PHE A 129 -19.92 -11.72 -8.25
N SER A 130 -19.92 -12.61 -7.26
CA SER A 130 -19.76 -14.05 -7.51
C SER A 130 -20.88 -14.63 -8.38
N ILE A 131 -22.13 -14.21 -8.16
CA ILE A 131 -23.32 -14.63 -8.92
C ILE A 131 -23.24 -14.10 -10.35
N LEU A 132 -22.87 -12.83 -10.51
CA LEU A 132 -22.72 -12.16 -11.80
C LEU A 132 -21.67 -12.88 -12.66
N ILE A 133 -20.47 -13.11 -12.13
CA ILE A 133 -19.40 -13.78 -12.87
C ILE A 133 -19.76 -15.25 -13.17
N THR A 134 -20.36 -15.98 -12.22
CA THR A 134 -20.80 -17.37 -12.44
C THR A 134 -21.86 -17.45 -13.54
N SER A 135 -22.79 -16.49 -13.60
CA SER A 135 -23.82 -16.42 -14.64
C SER A 135 -23.20 -16.20 -16.03
N LEU A 136 -22.20 -15.33 -16.14
CA LEU A 136 -21.46 -15.10 -17.38
C LEU A 136 -20.63 -16.33 -17.81
N LEU A 137 -19.95 -16.99 -16.86
CA LEU A 137 -19.20 -18.23 -17.11
C LEU A 137 -20.12 -19.36 -17.63
N ASN A 138 -21.27 -19.53 -17.00
CA ASN A 138 -22.27 -20.53 -17.37
C ASN A 138 -23.09 -20.13 -18.61
N LYS A 139 -22.85 -18.93 -19.17
CA LYS A 139 -23.55 -18.40 -20.36
C LYS A 139 -25.08 -18.33 -20.18
N THR A 140 -25.58 -18.20 -18.94
CA THR A 140 -27.02 -17.97 -18.68
C THR A 140 -27.48 -16.64 -19.27
N THR A 141 -26.55 -15.69 -19.37
CA THR A 141 -26.65 -14.47 -20.14
C THR A 141 -25.31 -14.14 -20.76
N LYS A 142 -25.34 -13.43 -21.90
CA LYS A 142 -24.15 -12.93 -22.58
C LYS A 142 -24.06 -11.41 -22.53
N LEU A 143 -25.08 -10.73 -21.99
CA LEU A 143 -25.13 -9.28 -21.97
C LEU A 143 -24.69 -8.79 -20.60
N ALA A 144 -23.59 -8.03 -20.58
CA ALA A 144 -23.09 -7.36 -19.40
C ALA A 144 -23.23 -5.84 -19.59
N ILE A 145 -23.66 -5.17 -18.53
CA ILE A 145 -23.84 -3.72 -18.46
C ILE A 145 -22.89 -3.22 -17.38
N MET A 146 -21.98 -2.32 -17.73
CA MET A 146 -20.92 -1.83 -16.86
C MET A 146 -20.71 -0.34 -17.04
N ASP A 147 -20.57 0.37 -15.93
CA ASP A 147 -19.84 1.63 -15.91
C ASP A 147 -18.35 1.29 -15.78
N THR A 148 -17.53 1.91 -16.63
CA THR A 148 -16.10 1.67 -16.66
C THR A 148 -15.32 2.97 -16.73
N VAL A 149 -14.04 2.90 -16.40
CA VAL A 149 -13.10 4.02 -16.51
C VAL A 149 -11.82 3.59 -17.20
N SER A 150 -11.17 4.51 -17.89
CA SER A 150 -9.88 4.28 -18.55
C SER A 150 -9.20 5.60 -18.91
N LYS A 151 -7.88 5.68 -18.71
CA LYS A 151 -7.05 6.79 -19.20
C LYS A 151 -6.68 6.63 -20.68
N ARG A 152 -6.91 5.46 -21.28
CA ARG A 152 -6.73 5.25 -22.72
C ARG A 152 -7.89 5.88 -23.50
N SER A 153 -7.55 6.59 -24.57
CA SER A 153 -8.54 7.20 -25.47
C SER A 153 -9.35 6.17 -26.25
N ASN A 154 -8.73 5.04 -26.64
CA ASN A 154 -9.39 3.99 -27.43
C ASN A 154 -10.28 3.04 -26.61
N LYS A 155 -10.23 3.09 -25.28
CA LYS A 155 -11.02 2.23 -24.35
C LYS A 155 -10.88 0.73 -24.63
N ASP A 156 -9.72 0.30 -25.16
CA ASP A 156 -9.43 -1.12 -25.40
C ASP A 156 -9.26 -1.91 -24.10
N ILE A 157 -8.75 -1.25 -23.07
CA ILE A 157 -8.60 -1.76 -21.71
C ILE A 157 -9.30 -0.79 -20.76
N VAL A 158 -10.23 -1.33 -19.97
CA VAL A 158 -11.06 -0.54 -19.05
C VAL A 158 -11.18 -1.23 -17.70
N ILE A 159 -11.45 -0.43 -16.68
CA ILE A 159 -11.64 -0.90 -15.31
C ILE A 159 -13.10 -0.75 -14.94
N PRO A 160 -13.75 -1.80 -14.43
CA PRO A 160 -15.15 -1.76 -14.07
C PRO A 160 -15.34 -1.01 -12.75
N THR A 161 -16.31 -0.11 -12.72
CA THR A 161 -16.78 0.55 -11.50
C THR A 161 -18.14 0.01 -11.08
N THR A 162 -18.93 -0.50 -12.03
CA THR A 162 -20.15 -1.28 -11.78
C THR A 162 -20.23 -2.49 -12.72
N LEU A 163 -20.98 -3.51 -12.32
CA LEU A 163 -21.33 -4.64 -13.18
C LEU A 163 -22.76 -5.10 -12.91
N ARG A 164 -23.54 -5.28 -13.98
CA ARG A 164 -24.86 -5.88 -13.99
C ARG A 164 -24.98 -6.83 -15.18
N ILE A 165 -25.91 -7.76 -15.10
CA ILE A 165 -26.26 -8.65 -16.22
C ILE A 165 -27.76 -8.62 -16.45
N LYS A 166 -28.17 -8.89 -17.69
CA LYS A 166 -29.60 -8.99 -18.00
C LYS A 166 -30.22 -10.22 -17.30
N GLY A 167 -31.35 -10.02 -16.62
CA GLY A 167 -32.11 -11.09 -15.96
C GLY A 167 -31.73 -11.35 -14.50
N TYR A 168 -30.89 -10.50 -13.90
CA TYR A 168 -30.56 -10.53 -12.49
C TYR A 168 -30.64 -9.11 -11.93
N ASP A 169 -31.42 -8.92 -10.85
CA ASP A 169 -31.68 -7.60 -10.28
C ASP A 169 -30.52 -7.07 -9.43
N GLY A 170 -29.57 -7.95 -9.04
CA GLY A 170 -28.39 -7.55 -8.28
C GLY A 170 -27.34 -6.84 -9.14
N ASN A 171 -26.56 -5.98 -8.50
CA ASN A 171 -25.43 -5.29 -9.10
C ASN A 171 -24.18 -5.45 -8.25
N PHE A 172 -23.02 -5.33 -8.90
CA PHE A 172 -21.74 -5.13 -8.24
C PHE A 172 -21.34 -3.66 -8.36
N VAL A 173 -20.80 -3.10 -7.28
CA VAL A 173 -20.16 -1.79 -7.23
C VAL A 173 -18.74 -1.97 -6.74
N ALA A 174 -17.77 -1.50 -7.52
CA ALA A 174 -16.36 -1.62 -7.15
C ALA A 174 -16.03 -0.76 -5.92
N PRO A 175 -15.12 -1.18 -5.03
CA PRO A 175 -14.70 -0.37 -3.88
C PRO A 175 -14.10 0.99 -4.29
N THR A 176 -13.50 1.04 -5.48
CA THR A 176 -12.94 2.26 -6.06
C THR A 176 -13.99 3.22 -6.61
N TYR A 177 -15.24 2.78 -6.83
CA TYR A 177 -16.32 3.59 -7.42
C TYR A 177 -16.47 4.93 -6.69
N TYR A 178 -16.71 4.91 -5.38
CA TYR A 178 -16.97 6.13 -4.60
C TYR A 178 -15.76 7.06 -4.53
N GLN A 179 -14.54 6.51 -4.56
CA GLN A 179 -13.33 7.32 -4.54
C GLN A 179 -13.12 8.04 -5.87
N ILE A 180 -13.25 7.30 -6.98
CA ILE A 180 -13.16 7.87 -8.33
C ILE A 180 -14.23 8.93 -8.51
N ASP A 181 -15.48 8.61 -8.15
CA ASP A 181 -16.61 9.53 -8.19
C ASP A 181 -16.31 10.81 -7.39
N LYS A 182 -15.89 10.69 -6.13
CA LYS A 182 -15.52 11.82 -5.28
C LYS A 182 -14.39 12.67 -5.87
N TYR A 183 -13.33 12.06 -6.40
CA TYR A 183 -12.18 12.80 -6.91
C TYR A 183 -12.47 13.54 -8.21
N MET A 184 -13.24 12.92 -9.10
CA MET A 184 -13.68 13.50 -10.38
C MET A 184 -14.83 14.49 -10.22
N MET A 185 -15.54 14.47 -9.08
CA MET A 185 -16.61 15.43 -8.75
C MET A 185 -16.14 16.66 -7.95
N SER A 186 -14.85 16.80 -7.69
CA SER A 186 -14.29 17.87 -6.83
C SER A 186 -14.40 19.30 -7.41
N GLY A 187 -14.88 19.47 -8.65
CA GLY A 187 -15.08 20.76 -9.33
C GLY A 187 -16.45 21.42 -9.16
N ALA A 188 -17.35 20.90 -8.31
CA ALA A 188 -18.72 21.40 -8.19
C ALA A 188 -18.79 22.88 -7.76
N LYS A 189 -19.26 23.76 -8.66
CA LYS A 189 -19.66 25.14 -8.35
C LYS A 189 -21.19 25.25 -8.35
N ASN A 190 -21.76 25.88 -7.33
CA ASN A 190 -23.18 26.27 -7.25
C ASN A 190 -24.20 25.12 -7.41
N GLY A 191 -23.94 23.95 -6.82
CA GLY A 191 -24.94 22.89 -6.71
C GLY A 191 -25.29 22.15 -8.01
N MET A 192 -24.77 22.59 -9.16
CA MET A 192 -24.86 21.88 -10.44
C MET A 192 -23.51 21.23 -10.77
N LYS A 193 -23.54 19.90 -10.81
CA LYS A 193 -22.40 19.00 -10.95
C LYS A 193 -22.09 18.86 -12.44
N VAL A 194 -20.92 19.32 -12.89
CA VAL A 194 -20.50 19.16 -14.28
C VAL A 194 -19.09 18.59 -14.28
N PHE A 195 -18.92 17.39 -14.81
CA PHE A 195 -17.60 16.83 -15.13
C PHE A 195 -16.89 17.79 -16.09
N SER A 196 -15.60 18.02 -15.90
CA SER A 196 -14.81 18.59 -16.99
C SER A 196 -14.84 17.65 -18.20
N LYS A 197 -14.61 18.20 -19.39
CA LYS A 197 -14.57 17.39 -20.63
C LYS A 197 -13.53 16.25 -20.54
N GLU A 198 -12.39 16.51 -19.91
CA GLU A 198 -11.34 15.52 -19.71
C GLU A 198 -11.73 14.41 -18.73
N GLU A 199 -12.49 14.74 -17.68
CA GLU A 199 -13.00 13.75 -16.73
C GLU A 199 -14.09 12.89 -17.36
N SER A 200 -14.99 13.48 -18.16
CA SER A 200 -16.05 12.72 -18.83
C SER A 200 -15.49 11.78 -19.90
N GLU A 201 -14.42 12.16 -20.60
CA GLU A 201 -13.72 11.30 -21.57
C GLU A 201 -13.11 10.05 -20.92
N LYS A 202 -12.87 10.04 -19.60
CA LYS A 202 -12.38 8.85 -18.88
C LYS A 202 -13.48 7.83 -18.59
N TYR A 203 -14.71 8.27 -18.41
CA TYR A 203 -15.86 7.37 -18.21
C TYR A 203 -16.27 6.71 -19.52
N TYR A 204 -16.67 5.45 -19.41
CA TYR A 204 -17.14 4.68 -20.54
C TYR A 204 -18.24 3.73 -20.09
N PHE A 205 -19.47 4.04 -20.49
CA PHE A 205 -20.60 3.13 -20.34
C PHE A 205 -20.51 2.03 -21.39
N LEU A 206 -20.59 0.79 -20.94
CA LEU A 206 -20.45 -0.39 -21.76
C LEU A 206 -21.67 -1.29 -21.58
N GLU A 207 -22.53 -1.35 -22.58
CA GLU A 207 -23.53 -2.41 -22.74
C GLU A 207 -23.01 -3.39 -23.81
N GLY A 208 -22.34 -4.45 -23.35
CA GLY A 208 -21.53 -5.31 -24.21
C GLY A 208 -21.94 -6.78 -24.19
N ILE A 209 -21.84 -7.43 -25.35
CA ILE A 209 -21.92 -8.89 -25.50
C ILE A 209 -20.59 -9.49 -25.09
N VAL A 210 -20.60 -10.34 -24.06
CA VAL A 210 -19.43 -11.05 -23.55
C VAL A 210 -19.02 -12.13 -24.55
N THR A 211 -17.81 -11.99 -25.08
CA THR A 211 -17.22 -12.94 -26.05
C THR A 211 -16.23 -13.89 -25.38
N GLU A 212 -15.56 -13.43 -24.33
CA GLU A 212 -14.56 -14.20 -23.59
C GLU A 212 -14.56 -13.79 -22.13
N ILE A 213 -14.36 -14.76 -21.25
CA ILE A 213 -14.26 -14.52 -19.81
C ILE A 213 -13.17 -15.42 -19.25
N ASN A 214 -12.26 -14.82 -18.48
CA ASN A 214 -11.23 -15.57 -17.77
C ASN A 214 -11.29 -15.19 -16.30
N PHE A 215 -11.79 -16.12 -15.49
CA PHE A 215 -11.82 -16.02 -14.04
C PHE A 215 -11.61 -17.42 -13.46
N PRO A 216 -11.00 -17.55 -12.29
CA PRO A 216 -10.99 -18.81 -11.58
C PRO A 216 -12.40 -19.17 -11.14
N VAL A 217 -12.63 -20.47 -10.97
CA VAL A 217 -13.75 -20.93 -10.16
C VAL A 217 -13.58 -20.33 -8.77
N TYR A 218 -14.51 -19.45 -8.38
CA TYR A 218 -14.51 -18.82 -7.06
C TYR A 218 -14.46 -19.89 -5.96
N PHE A 219 -13.69 -19.63 -4.90
CA PHE A 219 -13.40 -20.56 -3.79
C PHE A 219 -12.39 -21.68 -4.08
N ASN A 220 -11.27 -21.37 -4.74
CA ASN A 220 -10.09 -22.24 -4.67
C ASN A 220 -9.11 -21.78 -3.58
N SER A 221 -9.06 -22.51 -2.46
CA SER A 221 -8.17 -22.24 -1.32
C SER A 221 -6.68 -22.23 -1.68
N LYS A 222 -6.28 -22.78 -2.85
CA LYS A 222 -4.90 -22.73 -3.35
C LYS A 222 -4.47 -21.34 -3.84
N MET A 223 -5.37 -20.37 -3.99
CA MET A 223 -5.05 -18.98 -4.37
C MET A 223 -4.57 -18.09 -3.21
N ASN A 224 -4.44 -18.64 -1.99
CA ASN A 224 -4.14 -17.84 -0.79
C ASN A 224 -2.65 -17.55 -0.54
N ASN A 225 -1.72 -18.16 -1.28
CA ASN A 225 -0.27 -18.02 -1.05
C ASN A 225 0.44 -17.12 -2.09
N THR A 226 -0.22 -16.07 -2.57
CA THR A 226 0.42 -15.09 -3.47
C THR A 226 0.71 -13.79 -2.71
N LEU A 227 1.68 -13.00 -3.18
CA LEU A 227 1.94 -11.66 -2.65
C LEU A 227 0.67 -10.80 -2.54
N TYR A 228 -0.23 -10.98 -3.50
CA TYR A 228 -1.48 -10.22 -3.64
C TYR A 228 -2.59 -10.69 -2.69
N SER A 229 -2.39 -11.75 -1.90
CA SER A 229 -3.32 -12.11 -0.83
C SER A 229 -3.16 -11.24 0.42
N ASN A 230 -2.10 -10.44 0.51
CA ASN A 230 -1.96 -9.44 1.57
C ASN A 230 -3.01 -8.34 1.39
N GLU A 231 -3.97 -8.28 2.32
CA GLU A 231 -5.11 -7.36 2.28
C GLU A 231 -4.69 -5.89 2.18
N VAL A 232 -3.71 -5.47 2.99
CA VAL A 232 -3.23 -4.08 3.02
C VAL A 232 -2.65 -3.70 1.65
N PHE A 233 -1.84 -4.59 1.07
CA PHE A 233 -1.21 -4.33 -0.22
C PHE A 233 -2.24 -4.31 -1.37
N ALA A 234 -3.15 -5.29 -1.41
CA ALA A 234 -4.19 -5.34 -2.44
C ALA A 234 -5.12 -4.12 -2.40
N ASN A 235 -5.57 -3.74 -1.20
CA ASN A 235 -6.43 -2.57 -1.01
C ASN A 235 -5.71 -1.27 -1.36
N ARG A 236 -4.42 -1.15 -1.01
CA ARG A 236 -3.65 0.04 -1.36
C ARG A 236 -3.39 0.14 -2.86
N ILE A 237 -3.18 -0.97 -3.58
CA ILE A 237 -3.11 -0.96 -5.06
C ILE A 237 -4.42 -0.46 -5.67
N LEU A 238 -5.59 -0.88 -5.16
CA LEU A 238 -6.88 -0.35 -5.61
C LEU A 238 -7.02 1.15 -5.36
N GLN A 239 -6.57 1.62 -4.19
CA GLN A 239 -6.58 3.05 -3.88
C GLN A 239 -5.61 3.83 -4.78
N PHE A 240 -4.42 3.30 -5.03
CA PHE A 240 -3.48 3.90 -5.99
C PHE A 240 -4.09 3.98 -7.40
N GLN A 241 -4.80 2.94 -7.84
CA GLN A 241 -5.51 2.93 -9.12
C GLN A 241 -6.59 4.02 -9.18
N SER A 242 -7.38 4.22 -8.12
CA SER A 242 -8.40 5.28 -8.08
C SER A 242 -7.76 6.68 -8.12
N GLU A 243 -6.69 6.90 -7.36
CA GLU A 243 -5.90 8.14 -7.34
C GLU A 243 -5.25 8.41 -8.71
N TRP A 244 -4.73 7.37 -9.38
CA TRP A 244 -4.09 7.48 -10.69
C TRP A 244 -5.07 7.84 -11.80
N ILE A 245 -6.21 7.17 -11.87
CA ILE A 245 -7.27 7.44 -12.86
C ILE A 245 -7.78 8.88 -12.68
N SER A 246 -7.89 9.33 -11.43
CA SER A 246 -8.41 10.65 -11.06
C SER A 246 -7.38 11.78 -11.05
N ASP A 247 -6.19 11.55 -11.64
CA ASP A 247 -5.08 12.52 -11.70
C ASP A 247 -4.71 13.14 -10.36
N LYS A 248 -4.86 12.38 -9.26
CA LYS A 248 -4.45 12.80 -7.91
C LYS A 248 -3.01 12.39 -7.58
N VAL A 249 -2.44 11.46 -8.34
CA VAL A 249 -1.05 11.04 -8.18
C VAL A 249 -0.12 12.11 -8.75
N LYS A 250 0.80 12.58 -7.91
CA LYS A 250 1.88 13.49 -8.32
C LYS A 250 3.14 12.67 -8.59
N LEU A 251 3.61 12.70 -9.84
CA LEU A 251 4.85 12.04 -10.27
C LEU A 251 5.96 13.09 -10.46
N GLN A 252 7.22 12.66 -10.34
CA GLN A 252 8.40 13.47 -10.60
C GLN A 252 9.16 12.88 -11.79
N GLY A 253 8.58 12.98 -12.99
CA GLY A 253 9.16 12.37 -14.19
C GLY A 253 9.19 10.84 -14.08
N ASP A 254 10.36 10.24 -14.31
CA ASP A 254 10.65 8.81 -14.18
C ASP A 254 11.34 8.43 -12.84
N GLU A 255 11.45 9.38 -11.92
CA GLU A 255 12.08 9.20 -10.62
C GLU A 255 11.19 8.42 -9.63
N TRP A 256 11.82 7.86 -8.60
CA TRP A 256 11.12 7.24 -7.49
C TRP A 256 10.43 8.31 -6.64
N VAL A 257 9.12 8.17 -6.42
CA VAL A 257 8.35 8.98 -5.49
C VAL A 257 8.08 8.18 -4.23
N GLN A 258 8.37 8.76 -3.06
CA GLN A 258 8.16 8.15 -1.74
C GLN A 258 7.11 8.91 -0.95
N ASN A 259 6.15 8.19 -0.38
CA ASN A 259 5.12 8.73 0.50
C ASN A 259 5.07 7.92 1.81
N GLU A 260 5.10 8.61 2.95
CA GLU A 260 4.76 8.00 4.23
C GLU A 260 3.24 8.01 4.42
N ILE A 261 2.67 6.83 4.61
CA ILE A 261 1.22 6.67 4.84
C ILE A 261 0.97 5.91 6.13
N SER A 262 -0.19 6.13 6.75
CA SER A 262 -0.62 5.42 7.94
C SER A 262 -1.89 4.64 7.63
N ILE A 263 -1.87 3.33 7.80
CA ILE A 263 -3.00 2.43 7.59
C ILE A 263 -3.23 1.70 8.91
N ASP A 264 -4.40 1.90 9.51
CA ASP A 264 -4.79 1.29 10.80
C ASP A 264 -3.75 1.51 11.92
N GLY A 265 -3.12 2.68 11.94
CA GLY A 265 -2.09 3.05 12.93
C GLY A 265 -0.69 2.49 12.64
N ILE A 266 -0.52 1.74 11.56
CA ILE A 266 0.77 1.23 11.08
C ILE A 266 1.30 2.18 10.00
N LYS A 267 2.55 2.62 10.16
CA LYS A 267 3.23 3.44 9.16
C LYS A 267 3.82 2.57 8.06
N TYR A 268 3.60 2.97 6.83
CA TYR A 268 4.18 2.35 5.64
C TYR A 268 4.90 3.39 4.79
N LEU A 269 5.93 2.92 4.10
CA LEU A 269 6.55 3.62 2.99
C LEU A 269 5.93 3.09 1.69
N GLU A 270 5.14 3.93 1.04
CA GLU A 270 4.70 3.72 -0.33
C GLU A 270 5.77 4.30 -1.26
N THR A 271 6.23 3.51 -2.23
CA THR A 271 7.15 4.00 -3.26
C THR A 271 6.64 3.65 -4.65
N ILE A 272 6.65 4.63 -5.56
CA ILE A 272 6.16 4.51 -6.92
C ILE A 272 7.29 4.90 -7.88
N LYS A 273 7.62 4.04 -8.84
CA LYS A 273 8.45 4.40 -10.01
C LYS A 273 7.63 4.27 -11.29
N PRO A 274 7.29 5.37 -11.95
CA PRO A 274 6.70 5.32 -13.28
C PRO A 274 7.77 4.92 -14.31
N LEU A 275 7.35 4.11 -15.28
CA LEU A 275 8.16 3.67 -16.40
C LEU A 275 7.58 4.31 -17.66
N MET A 276 8.36 5.21 -18.25
CA MET A 276 7.90 6.07 -19.34
C MET A 276 8.14 5.40 -20.70
N GLN A 277 7.18 5.56 -21.61
CA GLN A 277 7.32 5.23 -23.01
C GLN A 277 6.76 6.39 -23.84
N ASN A 278 7.55 6.94 -24.75
CA ASN A 278 7.17 8.09 -25.60
C ASN A 278 6.66 9.29 -24.79
N GLY A 279 7.27 9.58 -23.64
CA GLY A 279 6.90 10.70 -22.77
C GLY A 279 5.61 10.50 -21.98
N GLN A 280 4.96 9.33 -22.05
CA GLN A 280 3.80 8.98 -21.24
C GLN A 280 4.12 7.81 -20.31
N VAL A 281 3.42 7.74 -19.18
CA VAL A 281 3.52 6.58 -18.31
C VAL A 281 2.95 5.34 -19.02
N ASN A 282 3.76 4.30 -19.09
CA ASN A 282 3.37 3.01 -19.66
C ASN A 282 3.16 1.94 -18.57
N GLU A 283 4.02 1.93 -17.56
CA GLU A 283 3.99 0.98 -16.46
C GLU A 283 4.38 1.66 -15.15
N PHE A 284 4.12 0.99 -14.02
CA PHE A 284 4.62 1.39 -12.71
C PHE A 284 5.29 0.21 -12.02
N ILE A 285 6.35 0.50 -11.26
CA ILE A 285 6.77 -0.35 -10.15
C ILE A 285 6.18 0.28 -8.89
N TYR A 286 5.17 -0.38 -8.33
CA TYR A 286 4.46 0.05 -7.13
C TYR A 286 4.92 -0.80 -5.94
N THR A 287 5.23 -0.16 -4.82
CA THR A 287 5.76 -0.87 -3.65
C THR A 287 5.17 -0.36 -2.35
N LEU A 288 5.08 -1.27 -1.38
CA LEU A 288 4.65 -0.98 -0.02
C LEU A 288 5.53 -1.74 0.96
N SER A 289 6.09 -1.04 1.94
CA SER A 289 6.88 -1.64 3.02
C SER A 289 6.51 -1.03 4.37
N SER A 290 6.42 -1.86 5.42
CA SER A 290 6.14 -1.36 6.76
C SER A 290 7.36 -0.65 7.32
N LEU A 291 7.14 0.54 7.90
CA LEU A 291 8.17 1.27 8.64
C LEU A 291 8.22 0.87 10.12
N GLN A 292 7.43 -0.12 10.53
CA GLN A 292 7.44 -0.58 11.91
C GLN A 292 8.58 -1.60 12.16
N PRO A 293 9.18 -1.59 13.36
CA PRO A 293 10.42 -2.32 13.66
C PRO A 293 10.25 -3.82 13.91
N ILE A 294 9.06 -4.38 13.65
CA ILE A 294 8.59 -5.59 14.32
C ILE A 294 9.41 -6.83 13.93
N THR A 295 10.16 -6.79 12.82
CA THR A 295 10.82 -7.99 12.26
C THR A 295 12.32 -7.86 11.96
N LYS A 296 12.95 -6.69 12.09
CA LYS A 296 14.38 -6.45 11.76
C LYS A 296 15.20 -5.96 12.96
N VAL A 297 15.08 -6.69 14.07
CA VAL A 297 15.63 -6.29 15.37
C VAL A 297 17.15 -6.42 15.45
N THR A 298 17.82 -7.22 14.63
CA THR A 298 19.26 -7.51 14.85
C THR A 298 20.20 -6.35 14.51
N ASP A 299 19.99 -5.64 13.40
CA ASP A 299 20.99 -4.70 12.88
C ASP A 299 20.82 -3.25 13.39
N VAL A 300 19.62 -2.91 13.88
CA VAL A 300 19.38 -1.59 14.50
C VAL A 300 19.56 -1.65 16.02
N MET A 301 19.41 -2.83 16.64
CA MET A 301 19.64 -2.96 18.08
C MET A 301 21.12 -2.85 18.45
N SER A 302 22.08 -3.19 17.58
CA SER A 302 23.51 -3.03 17.93
C SER A 302 23.86 -1.57 18.17
N ASP A 303 23.41 -0.68 17.29
CA ASP A 303 23.61 0.77 17.43
C ASP A 303 22.86 1.29 18.68
N TYR A 304 21.66 0.77 18.95
CA TYR A 304 20.87 1.09 20.15
C TYR A 304 21.59 0.70 21.46
N TYR A 305 22.20 -0.49 21.54
CA TYR A 305 22.90 -0.92 22.74
C TYR A 305 24.07 0.01 23.09
N ILE A 306 24.78 0.55 22.09
CA ILE A 306 25.89 1.48 22.31
C ILE A 306 25.37 2.79 22.92
N TYR A 307 24.32 3.39 22.35
CA TYR A 307 23.73 4.62 22.90
C TYR A 307 23.12 4.40 24.29
N TYR A 308 22.46 3.26 24.51
CA TYR A 308 21.92 2.90 25.81
C TYR A 308 23.02 2.77 26.86
N SER A 309 24.12 2.06 26.53
CA SER A 309 25.28 1.94 27.41
C SER A 309 25.88 3.31 27.75
N ILE A 310 26.11 4.18 26.75
CA ILE A 310 26.65 5.52 26.99
C ILE A 310 25.73 6.36 27.89
N CYS A 311 24.42 6.34 27.65
CA CYS A 311 23.45 7.05 28.49
C CYS A 311 23.41 6.49 29.92
N ALA A 312 23.41 5.17 30.08
CA ALA A 312 23.41 4.51 31.39
C ALA A 312 24.68 4.85 32.17
N ASP A 313 25.84 4.80 31.51
CA ASP A 313 27.14 5.14 32.10
C ASP A 313 27.23 6.62 32.49
N SER A 314 26.67 7.51 31.67
CA SER A 314 26.60 8.95 31.95
C SER A 314 25.72 9.25 33.17
N ILE A 315 24.57 8.58 33.27
CA ILE A 315 23.66 8.73 34.42
C ILE A 315 24.31 8.16 35.69
N ALA A 316 24.97 7.00 35.61
CA ALA A 316 25.70 6.40 36.73
C ALA A 316 26.84 7.31 37.22
N GLY A 317 27.58 7.93 36.29
CA GLY A 317 28.63 8.91 36.60
C GLY A 317 28.11 10.14 37.32
N CYS A 318 27.04 10.76 36.80
CA CYS A 318 26.36 11.89 37.45
C CYS A 318 25.84 11.50 38.85
N MET A 319 25.32 10.29 39.01
CA MET A 319 24.83 9.77 40.28
C MET A 319 25.95 9.57 41.30
N PHE A 320 27.11 9.07 40.89
CA PHE A 320 28.26 8.93 41.77
C PHE A 320 28.71 10.29 42.31
N ILE A 321 28.70 11.32 41.47
CA ILE A 321 29.04 12.69 41.87
C ILE A 321 28.00 13.26 42.85
N LEU A 322 26.71 13.08 42.59
CA LEU A 322 25.63 13.56 43.46
C LEU A 322 25.64 12.85 44.83
N PHE A 323 25.85 11.53 44.85
CA PHE A 323 25.98 10.78 46.11
C PHE A 323 27.19 11.20 46.91
N LYS A 324 28.34 11.41 46.26
CA LYS A 324 29.56 11.89 46.91
C LYS A 324 29.34 13.27 47.54
N ASN A 325 28.71 14.20 46.83
CA ASN A 325 28.40 15.54 47.34
C ASN A 325 27.38 15.51 48.49
N TYR A 326 26.35 14.66 48.38
CA TYR A 326 25.34 14.49 49.43
C TYR A 326 25.92 13.86 50.70
N TYR A 327 26.75 12.83 50.56
CA TYR A 327 27.44 12.18 51.68
C TYR A 327 28.39 13.17 52.39
N GLN A 328 29.19 13.92 51.62
CA GLN A 328 30.07 14.96 52.19
C GLN A 328 29.31 16.04 52.96
N THR A 329 28.12 16.43 52.48
CA THR A 329 27.25 17.40 53.15
C THR A 329 26.68 16.87 54.47
N ILE A 330 26.38 15.57 54.53
CA ILE A 330 25.89 14.92 55.76
C ILE A 330 27.01 14.71 56.78
N THR A 331 28.23 14.36 56.36
CA THR A 331 29.37 14.12 57.28
C THR A 331 30.01 15.39 57.84
N LYS A 332 29.68 16.58 57.29
CA LYS A 332 30.18 17.88 57.76
C LYS A 332 29.26 18.57 58.78
N ASN A 333 28.06 18.02 59.02
CA ASN A 333 27.16 18.39 60.11
C ASN A 333 27.14 17.27 61.15
#